data_AF-A0A7V9QE58-F1
#
_entry.id   AF-A0A7V9QE58-F1
#
_cell.length_a   1.000
_cell.length_b   1.000
_cell.length_c   1.000
_cell.angle_alpha   90.00
_cell.angle_beta   90.00
_cell.angle_gamma   90.00
#
_symmetry.space_group_name_H-M   'P 1'
#
loop_
_entity.id
_entity.type
_entity.pdbx_description
1 polymer ?
#
loop_
_entity_poly.entity_id
_entity_poly.type
_entity_poly.pdbx_seq_one_letter_code
_entity_poly.pdbx_strand_id
1 'polypeptide(L)'
;MKQLLTKVPRIALFGLLSGALLLPAQAAEAQVQFAGNTYGCFFRNAGTPCTPATGATYVFQSDVLAPGLTFNNSRFDDFAVPISPGGPLFVGFGGNGVNGPGNVNNFGSLNLSSQAASYSGFFALRIFFTIPTVTPPDMVFSSIVFGSVVPVNGGVSGGVSLMWNDPTWTFAFANGTNGASGFATLRLNNVSVNHGQTASITGDITVTPANVVPEPASMILLGSGLAGLAGAARRRRQKGNDSEA
;
A
#
# COMPACT_ATOMS: atom_id res chain seq x y z
N MET A 1 -42.78 48.23 68.55
CA MET A 1 -42.19 48.25 67.18
C MET A 1 -40.94 47.38 67.18
N LYS A 2 -41.06 46.14 66.68
CA LYS A 2 -39.98 45.15 66.57
C LYS A 2 -39.61 45.06 65.08
N GLN A 3 -38.38 45.42 64.71
CA GLN A 3 -37.85 45.14 63.37
C GLN A 3 -37.06 43.83 63.40
N LEU A 4 -37.59 42.83 62.68
CA LEU A 4 -36.94 41.55 62.39
C LEU A 4 -35.84 41.78 61.35
N LEU A 5 -34.59 41.53 61.72
CA LEU A 5 -33.46 41.42 60.80
C LEU A 5 -33.28 39.94 60.42
N THR A 6 -33.77 39.55 59.24
CA THR A 6 -33.62 38.20 58.68
C THR A 6 -32.31 38.11 57.89
N LYS A 7 -31.41 37.25 58.36
CA LYS A 7 -30.15 36.87 57.70
C LYS A 7 -30.46 36.06 56.43
N VAL A 8 -29.97 36.52 55.28
CA VAL A 8 -30.02 35.77 54.01
C VAL A 8 -28.86 34.76 53.98
N PRO A 9 -29.11 33.46 53.73
CA PRO A 9 -28.05 32.46 53.61
C PRO A 9 -27.34 32.61 52.26
N ARG A 10 -26.01 32.54 52.28
CA ARG A 10 -25.16 32.45 51.08
C ARG A 10 -25.42 31.09 50.42
N ILE A 11 -26.30 31.06 49.43
CA ILE A 11 -26.53 29.89 48.60
C ILE A 11 -25.34 29.71 47.66
N ALA A 12 -24.79 28.51 47.74
CA ALA A 12 -23.64 28.01 47.02
C ALA A 12 -23.73 28.29 45.52
N LEU A 13 -22.70 28.97 45.01
CA LEU A 13 -22.38 29.07 43.60
C LEU A 13 -21.96 27.67 43.13
N PHE A 14 -22.92 26.89 42.62
CA PHE A 14 -22.66 25.62 41.96
C PHE A 14 -21.77 25.88 40.76
N GLY A 15 -20.52 25.41 40.85
CA GLY A 15 -19.58 25.42 39.75
C GLY A 15 -20.16 24.65 38.57
N LEU A 16 -20.53 25.39 37.53
CA LEU A 16 -20.65 24.90 36.17
C LEU A 16 -19.28 24.35 35.76
N LEU A 17 -19.04 23.08 36.05
CA LEU A 17 -17.99 22.32 35.39
C LEU A 17 -18.34 22.29 33.91
N SER A 18 -17.70 23.16 33.15
CA SER A 18 -17.58 23.06 31.70
C SER A 18 -16.94 21.71 31.38
N GLY A 19 -17.78 20.69 31.19
CA GLY A 19 -17.39 19.44 30.57
C GLY A 19 -17.05 19.72 29.12
N ALA A 20 -15.81 20.17 28.88
CA ALA A 20 -15.24 20.20 27.54
C ALA A 20 -15.23 18.75 27.04
N LEU A 21 -16.22 18.43 26.20
CA LEU A 21 -16.26 17.20 25.41
C LEU A 21 -15.02 17.21 24.52
N LEU A 22 -13.93 16.63 25.03
CA LEU A 22 -12.77 16.26 24.23
C LEU A 22 -13.23 15.12 23.31
N LEU A 23 -13.77 15.49 22.16
CA LEU A 23 -13.93 14.55 21.06
C LEU A 23 -12.52 14.04 20.75
N PRO A 24 -12.26 12.72 20.84
CA PRO A 24 -10.95 12.20 20.46
C PRO A 24 -10.72 12.56 18.99
N ALA A 25 -9.64 13.29 18.72
CA ALA A 25 -9.16 13.44 17.35
C ALA A 25 -8.94 12.03 16.81
N GLN A 26 -9.73 11.64 15.80
CA GLN A 26 -9.50 10.38 15.11
C GLN A 26 -8.10 10.47 14.52
N ALA A 27 -7.21 9.57 14.93
CA ALA A 27 -5.92 9.43 14.29
C ALA A 27 -6.17 9.11 12.82
N ALA A 28 -5.63 9.93 11.91
CA ALA A 28 -5.66 9.60 10.49
C ALA A 28 -5.02 8.22 10.31
N GLU A 29 -5.73 7.28 9.70
CA GLU A 29 -5.16 5.97 9.39
C GLU A 29 -3.90 6.17 8.54
N ALA A 30 -2.82 5.48 8.90
CA ALA A 30 -1.62 5.48 8.08
C ALA A 30 -1.95 4.85 6.72
N GLN A 31 -1.46 5.44 5.63
CA GLN A 31 -1.69 4.91 4.27
C GLN A 31 -0.32 4.74 3.61
N VAL A 32 -0.13 3.67 2.84
CA VAL A 32 1.00 3.60 1.91
C VAL A 32 0.49 3.97 0.54
N GLN A 33 1.03 5.04 -0.02
CA GLN A 33 0.76 5.40 -1.41
C GLN A 33 1.84 4.75 -2.27
N PHE A 34 1.44 4.20 -3.40
CA PHE A 34 2.35 3.64 -4.38
C PHE A 34 2.06 4.25 -5.74
N ALA A 35 3.13 4.63 -6.42
CA ALA A 35 3.11 4.99 -7.84
C ALA A 35 4.32 4.36 -8.52
N GLY A 36 4.34 4.28 -9.84
CA GLY A 36 5.43 3.60 -10.51
C GLY A 36 5.29 3.39 -12.00
N ASN A 37 6.33 2.80 -12.57
CA ASN A 37 6.44 2.53 -14.00
C ASN A 37 6.97 1.11 -14.22
N THR A 38 6.61 0.54 -15.36
CA THR A 38 7.10 -0.75 -15.83
C THR A 38 7.78 -0.63 -17.18
N TYR A 39 8.86 -1.38 -17.37
CA TYR A 39 9.61 -1.46 -18.62
C TYR A 39 9.94 -2.91 -18.92
N GLY A 40 9.72 -3.33 -20.17
CA GLY A 40 9.94 -4.72 -20.57
C GLY A 40 10.94 -4.85 -21.71
N CYS A 41 11.61 -5.99 -21.79
CA CYS A 41 12.39 -6.37 -22.96
C CYS A 41 12.37 -7.90 -23.15
N PHE A 42 12.50 -8.35 -24.39
CA PHE A 42 12.52 -9.77 -24.73
C PHE A 42 13.94 -10.22 -25.06
N PHE A 43 14.28 -11.46 -24.74
CA PHE A 43 15.59 -12.02 -25.04
C PHE A 43 15.50 -13.52 -25.32
N ARG A 44 16.46 -14.06 -26.10
CA ARG A 44 16.41 -15.46 -26.55
C ARG A 44 17.16 -16.43 -25.65
N ASN A 45 18.28 -16.00 -25.07
CA ASN A 45 19.18 -16.87 -24.32
C ASN A 45 19.13 -16.53 -22.83
N ALA A 46 18.82 -17.51 -21.98
CA ALA A 46 18.76 -17.32 -20.53
C ALA A 46 20.05 -16.71 -19.92
N GLY A 47 21.20 -17.00 -20.51
CA GLY A 47 22.51 -16.49 -20.05
C GLY A 47 22.84 -15.06 -20.45
N THR A 48 22.03 -14.40 -21.27
CA THR A 48 22.24 -13.01 -21.72
C THR A 48 20.94 -12.22 -21.58
N PRO A 49 20.51 -11.90 -20.34
CA PRO A 49 19.30 -11.14 -20.12
C PRO A 49 19.45 -9.73 -20.71
N CYS A 50 18.39 -9.27 -21.38
CA CYS A 50 18.28 -7.87 -21.72
C CYS A 50 18.04 -7.05 -20.45
N THR A 51 18.44 -5.78 -20.45
CA THR A 51 18.14 -4.84 -19.37
C THR A 51 17.09 -3.86 -19.89
N PRO A 52 15.85 -3.85 -19.34
CA PRO A 52 14.83 -2.91 -19.78
C PRO A 52 15.33 -1.47 -19.58
N ALA A 53 15.26 -0.67 -20.66
CA ALA A 53 15.78 0.69 -20.66
C ALA A 53 15.01 1.59 -19.69
N THR A 54 15.72 2.48 -19.02
CA THR A 54 15.16 3.48 -18.08
C THR A 54 15.27 4.85 -18.73
N GLY A 55 14.15 5.42 -19.18
CA GLY A 55 14.14 6.73 -19.82
C GLY A 55 12.83 7.48 -19.57
N ALA A 56 12.94 8.77 -19.22
CA ALA A 56 11.83 9.70 -18.99
C ALA A 56 11.07 10.07 -20.27
N THR A 57 11.57 9.63 -21.43
CA THR A 57 10.87 9.76 -22.70
C THR A 57 10.16 8.44 -22.95
N TYR A 58 8.82 8.49 -22.89
CA TYR A 58 7.89 7.42 -23.27
C TYR A 58 8.09 7.02 -24.73
N VAL A 59 9.22 6.42 -25.07
CA VAL A 59 9.34 5.67 -26.31
C VAL A 59 8.77 4.32 -25.97
N PHE A 60 7.60 4.01 -26.55
CA PHE A 60 7.07 2.66 -26.62
C PHE A 60 8.12 1.79 -27.29
N GLN A 61 9.08 1.31 -26.51
CA GLN A 61 10.13 0.46 -27.00
C GLN A 61 9.53 -0.94 -27.07
N SER A 62 8.85 -1.18 -28.19
CA SER A 62 8.41 -2.50 -28.58
C SER A 62 9.68 -3.30 -28.85
N ASP A 63 10.18 -4.02 -27.86
CA ASP A 63 11.11 -5.10 -28.12
C ASP A 63 10.32 -6.23 -28.78
N VAL A 64 10.79 -6.70 -29.93
CA VAL A 64 10.01 -7.62 -30.77
C VAL A 64 10.69 -8.97 -30.74
N LEU A 65 10.08 -9.92 -30.07
CA LEU A 65 10.37 -11.32 -30.35
C LEU A 65 9.67 -11.63 -31.67
N ALA A 66 10.43 -11.52 -32.77
CA ALA A 66 9.90 -11.58 -34.12
C ALA A 66 9.05 -12.84 -34.39
N PRO A 67 7.93 -12.72 -35.15
CA PRO A 67 7.37 -11.51 -35.75
C PRO A 67 6.06 -11.09 -35.03
N GLY A 68 6.15 -10.14 -34.11
CA GLY A 68 4.96 -9.38 -33.69
C GLY A 68 4.40 -9.65 -32.30
N LEU A 69 5.16 -10.28 -31.40
CA LEU A 69 4.92 -10.11 -29.97
C LEU A 69 5.61 -8.82 -29.50
N THR A 70 4.83 -7.87 -28.99
CA THR A 70 5.32 -6.60 -28.46
C THR A 70 4.88 -6.42 -27.01
N PHE A 71 5.68 -5.69 -26.24
CA PHE A 71 5.32 -5.26 -24.89
C PHE A 71 5.10 -3.75 -24.87
N ASN A 72 3.98 -3.34 -24.29
CA ASN A 72 3.69 -1.94 -24.00
C ASN A 72 3.88 -1.69 -22.50
N ASN A 73 4.79 -0.78 -22.20
CA ASN A 73 5.05 -0.28 -20.85
C ASN A 73 3.76 0.30 -20.22
N SER A 74 3.68 0.26 -18.90
CA SER A 74 2.59 0.88 -18.13
C SER A 74 3.14 1.80 -17.05
N ARG A 75 2.35 2.83 -16.75
CA ARG A 75 2.45 3.66 -15.55
C ARG A 75 1.21 3.41 -14.71
N PHE A 76 1.41 3.24 -13.41
CA PHE A 76 0.36 3.17 -12.43
C PHE A 76 0.57 4.30 -11.42
N ASP A 77 -0.44 5.12 -11.24
CA ASP A 77 -0.38 6.26 -10.32
C ASP A 77 -1.34 6.06 -9.15
N ASP A 78 -0.83 6.47 -7.98
CA ASP A 78 -1.60 6.93 -6.83
C ASP A 78 -2.67 5.96 -6.32
N PHE A 79 -2.25 4.77 -5.89
CA PHE A 79 -3.10 3.92 -5.07
C PHE A 79 -2.68 4.03 -3.60
N ALA A 80 -3.60 4.52 -2.78
CA ALA A 80 -3.46 4.60 -1.34
C ALA A 80 -3.98 3.33 -0.68
N VAL A 81 -3.14 2.72 0.16
CA VAL A 81 -3.35 1.42 0.79
C VAL A 81 -3.49 1.68 2.29
N PRO A 82 -4.72 1.75 2.85
CA PRO A 82 -4.93 2.03 4.27
C PRO A 82 -4.37 0.93 5.18
N ILE A 83 -3.39 1.30 5.97
CA ILE A 83 -2.77 0.42 6.95
C ILE A 83 -3.67 0.35 8.17
N SER A 84 -4.66 -0.54 8.12
CA SER A 84 -5.49 -0.83 9.29
C SER A 84 -4.78 -1.85 10.20
N PRO A 85 -4.75 -1.66 11.52
CA PRO A 85 -4.26 -2.66 12.46
C PRO A 85 -5.24 -3.85 12.48
N GLY A 86 -5.05 -4.81 11.59
CA GLY A 86 -5.95 -5.97 11.50
C GLY A 86 -5.64 -7.03 10.44
N GLY A 87 -4.72 -6.79 9.50
CA GLY A 87 -4.35 -7.82 8.54
C GLY A 87 -3.53 -7.31 7.34
N PRO A 88 -3.08 -8.22 6.47
CA PRO A 88 -2.44 -7.86 5.23
C PRO A 88 -3.43 -7.11 4.33
N LEU A 89 -3.02 -5.96 3.81
CA LEU A 89 -3.84 -5.20 2.88
C LEU A 89 -3.47 -5.52 1.43
N PHE A 90 -4.48 -5.69 0.58
CA PHE A 90 -4.36 -6.15 -0.79
C PHE A 90 -4.73 -5.06 -1.79
N VAL A 91 -3.90 -4.89 -2.83
CA VAL A 91 -4.21 -4.09 -4.01
C VAL A 91 -4.07 -4.95 -5.25
N GLY A 92 -5.17 -5.12 -5.98
CA GLY A 92 -5.18 -5.83 -7.25
C GLY A 92 -4.82 -4.90 -8.43
N PHE A 93 -3.93 -5.39 -9.28
CA PHE A 93 -3.61 -4.81 -10.57
C PHE A 93 -4.23 -5.70 -11.64
N GLY A 94 -5.31 -5.27 -12.27
CA GLY A 94 -6.03 -6.08 -13.24
C GLY A 94 -6.89 -5.25 -14.16
N GLY A 95 -6.34 -4.90 -15.34
CA GLY A 95 -7.01 -4.69 -16.64
C GLY A 95 -8.19 -3.71 -16.76
N ASN A 96 -8.81 -3.28 -15.67
CA ASN A 96 -9.86 -2.29 -15.67
C ASN A 96 -9.20 -0.95 -16.00
N GLY A 97 -9.54 -0.39 -17.16
CA GLY A 97 -9.15 0.97 -17.50
C GLY A 97 -9.65 1.89 -16.40
N VAL A 98 -8.76 2.40 -15.56
CA VAL A 98 -9.09 3.53 -14.71
C VAL A 98 -9.28 4.73 -15.64
N ASN A 99 -10.31 5.52 -15.37
CA ASN A 99 -10.79 6.60 -16.22
C ASN A 99 -9.67 7.57 -16.65
N GLY A 100 -9.12 7.41 -17.85
CA GLY A 100 -8.21 8.37 -18.47
C GLY A 100 -7.22 7.72 -19.45
N PRO A 101 -6.77 8.46 -20.48
CA PRO A 101 -5.69 7.99 -21.35
C PRO A 101 -4.37 7.92 -20.58
N GLY A 102 -3.84 6.71 -20.34
CA GLY A 102 -2.46 6.49 -19.91
C GLY A 102 -2.23 6.00 -18.47
N ASN A 103 -3.26 5.90 -17.63
CA ASN A 103 -3.18 5.18 -16.36
C ASN A 103 -3.93 3.86 -16.51
N VAL A 104 -3.20 2.75 -16.52
CA VAL A 104 -3.79 1.41 -16.55
C VAL A 104 -3.34 0.74 -15.27
N ASN A 105 -4.28 0.27 -14.46
CA ASN A 105 -3.98 -0.46 -13.23
C ASN A 105 -3.47 -1.89 -13.58
N ASN A 106 -2.33 -1.97 -14.26
CA ASN A 106 -1.65 -3.18 -14.71
C ASN A 106 -0.13 -2.93 -14.84
N PHE A 107 0.65 -4.01 -14.99
CA PHE A 107 2.11 -3.96 -15.11
C PHE A 107 2.60 -3.92 -16.56
N GLY A 108 1.78 -3.40 -17.48
CA GLY A 108 2.03 -3.41 -18.92
C GLY A 108 1.09 -4.35 -19.65
N SER A 109 1.24 -4.41 -20.97
CA SER A 109 0.47 -5.32 -21.81
C SER A 109 1.32 -5.97 -22.90
N LEU A 110 0.98 -7.22 -23.21
CA LEU A 110 1.49 -7.93 -24.37
C LEU A 110 0.50 -7.74 -25.52
N ASN A 111 0.98 -7.29 -26.67
CA ASN A 111 0.22 -7.24 -27.90
C ASN A 111 0.82 -8.26 -28.87
N LEU A 112 -0.03 -9.15 -29.38
CA LEU A 112 0.37 -10.21 -30.28
C LEU A 112 -0.26 -9.96 -31.64
N SER A 113 0.58 -9.83 -32.66
CA SER A 113 0.12 -9.62 -34.03
C SER A 113 -0.83 -10.73 -34.50
N SER A 114 -1.60 -10.46 -35.55
CA SER A 114 -2.46 -11.47 -36.18
C SER A 114 -1.69 -12.56 -36.93
N GLN A 115 -0.36 -12.41 -37.08
CA GLN A 115 0.48 -13.39 -37.76
C GLN A 115 0.81 -14.54 -36.81
N ALA A 116 0.36 -15.75 -37.17
CA ALA A 116 0.72 -16.95 -36.44
C ALA A 116 2.23 -17.22 -36.57
N ALA A 117 2.91 -17.36 -35.44
CA ALA A 117 4.31 -17.74 -35.36
C ALA A 117 4.58 -18.57 -34.10
N SER A 118 5.74 -19.23 -34.06
CA SER A 118 6.22 -19.89 -32.84
C SER A 118 7.10 -18.92 -32.06
N TYR A 119 6.74 -18.68 -30.81
CA TYR A 119 7.44 -17.78 -29.92
C TYR A 119 8.13 -18.59 -28.83
N SER A 120 9.43 -18.42 -28.70
CA SER A 120 10.22 -19.02 -27.63
C SER A 120 11.33 -18.06 -27.22
N GLY A 121 11.43 -17.83 -25.92
CA GLY A 121 12.45 -16.98 -25.34
C GLY A 121 12.13 -16.65 -23.89
N PHE A 122 12.56 -15.47 -23.49
CA PHE A 122 12.44 -14.96 -22.14
C PHE A 122 12.04 -13.49 -22.17
N PHE A 123 11.53 -13.03 -21.05
CA PHE A 123 11.09 -11.66 -20.85
C PHE A 123 11.64 -11.14 -19.53
N ALA A 124 12.16 -9.93 -19.55
CA ALA A 124 12.58 -9.21 -18.35
C ALA A 124 11.65 -8.01 -18.16
N LEU A 125 11.02 -7.93 -17.00
CA LEU A 125 10.15 -6.83 -16.59
C LEU A 125 10.81 -6.07 -15.46
N ARG A 126 11.23 -4.84 -15.72
CA ARG A 126 11.67 -3.91 -14.69
C ARG A 126 10.46 -3.17 -14.13
N ILE A 127 10.32 -3.16 -12.81
CA ILE A 127 9.25 -2.49 -12.09
C ILE A 127 9.88 -1.46 -11.15
N PHE A 128 9.33 -0.25 -11.17
CA PHE A 128 9.65 0.81 -10.24
C PHE A 128 8.46 1.10 -9.36
N PHE A 129 8.66 1.18 -8.05
CA PHE A 129 7.70 1.73 -7.10
C PHE A 129 8.30 2.95 -6.43
N THR A 130 7.54 4.03 -6.35
CA THR A 130 7.82 5.18 -5.51
C THR A 130 6.86 5.16 -4.34
N ILE A 131 7.42 5.20 -3.14
CA ILE A 131 6.68 5.28 -1.88
C ILE A 131 6.91 6.68 -1.34
N PRO A 132 5.89 7.55 -1.35
CA PRO A 132 5.98 8.86 -0.75
C PRO A 132 6.33 8.74 0.74
N THR A 133 7.27 9.55 1.18
CA THR A 133 7.72 9.60 2.57
C THR A 133 7.25 10.88 3.24
N VAL A 134 7.19 10.90 4.57
CA VAL A 134 6.88 12.13 5.33
C VAL A 134 7.97 13.19 5.21
N THR A 135 9.21 12.76 4.93
CA THR A 135 10.38 13.62 4.75
C THR A 135 11.06 13.24 3.44
N PRO A 136 11.05 14.12 2.42
CA PRO A 136 11.72 13.86 1.16
C PRO A 136 13.19 13.45 1.35
N PRO A 137 13.75 12.64 0.43
CA PRO A 137 13.15 12.19 -0.82
C PRO A 137 12.21 10.98 -0.66
N ASP A 138 11.34 10.78 -1.65
CA ASP A 138 10.55 9.56 -1.78
C ASP A 138 11.47 8.33 -1.89
N MET A 139 11.04 7.21 -1.32
CA MET A 139 11.76 5.96 -1.50
C MET A 139 11.41 5.36 -2.85
N VAL A 140 12.43 4.99 -3.61
CA VAL A 140 12.26 4.31 -4.90
C VAL A 140 12.74 2.87 -4.76
N PHE A 141 11.84 1.93 -5.00
CA PHE A 141 12.16 0.52 -5.19
C PHE A 141 12.26 0.23 -6.69
N SER A 142 13.28 -0.54 -7.07
CA SER A 142 13.42 -1.06 -8.43
C SER A 142 13.80 -2.53 -8.40
N SER A 143 13.13 -3.34 -9.20
CA SER A 143 13.45 -4.75 -9.37
C SER A 143 13.26 -5.17 -10.82
N ILE A 144 13.99 -6.22 -11.23
CA ILE A 144 13.81 -6.88 -12.52
C ILE A 144 13.29 -8.29 -12.25
N VAL A 145 12.17 -8.58 -12.87
CA VAL A 145 11.49 -9.87 -12.86
C VAL A 145 11.77 -10.59 -14.17
N PHE A 146 11.96 -11.91 -14.11
CA PHE A 146 12.15 -12.73 -15.29
C PHE A 146 11.01 -13.73 -15.49
N GLY A 147 10.67 -13.95 -16.76
CA GLY A 147 9.74 -15.00 -17.17
C GLY A 147 10.18 -15.67 -18.46
N SER A 148 9.67 -16.87 -18.69
CA SER A 148 9.80 -17.59 -19.96
C SER A 148 8.62 -17.27 -20.88
N VAL A 149 8.92 -17.07 -22.16
CA VAL A 149 7.93 -16.93 -23.23
C VAL A 149 7.84 -18.27 -23.94
N VAL A 150 6.69 -18.92 -23.84
CA VAL A 150 6.43 -20.25 -24.41
C VAL A 150 5.23 -20.20 -25.35
N PRO A 151 5.20 -21.03 -26.40
CA PRO A 151 4.05 -21.08 -27.29
C PRO A 151 2.87 -21.79 -26.59
N VAL A 152 1.66 -21.28 -26.81
CA VAL A 152 0.44 -21.97 -26.39
C VAL A 152 0.17 -23.15 -27.34
N ASN A 153 -0.30 -24.28 -26.80
CA ASN A 153 -0.66 -25.49 -27.56
C ASN A 153 0.48 -26.02 -28.46
N GLY A 154 1.73 -25.96 -28.03
CA GLY A 154 2.86 -26.53 -28.78
C GLY A 154 3.21 -25.78 -30.08
N GLY A 155 2.75 -24.54 -30.26
CA GLY A 155 3.18 -23.66 -31.36
C GLY A 155 2.29 -23.65 -32.60
N VAL A 156 1.23 -24.46 -32.64
CA VAL A 156 0.35 -24.56 -33.82
C VAL A 156 -0.75 -23.48 -33.91
N SER A 157 -1.08 -22.80 -32.81
CA SER A 157 -2.18 -21.81 -32.78
C SER A 157 -1.71 -20.34 -32.76
N GLY A 158 -0.40 -20.11 -32.81
CA GLY A 158 0.19 -18.77 -32.80
C GLY A 158 0.04 -17.99 -31.50
N GLY A 159 -0.53 -18.58 -30.44
CA GLY A 159 -0.65 -17.95 -29.12
C GLY A 159 0.62 -18.04 -28.29
N VAL A 160 0.76 -17.14 -27.31
CA VAL A 160 1.93 -17.02 -26.43
C VAL A 160 1.50 -17.04 -24.98
N SER A 161 2.27 -17.73 -24.14
CA SER A 161 2.18 -17.65 -22.69
C SER A 161 3.49 -17.08 -22.13
N LEU A 162 3.37 -16.07 -21.29
CA LEU A 162 4.44 -15.56 -20.45
C LEU A 162 4.26 -16.15 -19.05
N MET A 163 5.24 -16.95 -18.65
CA MET A 163 5.26 -17.64 -17.36
C MET A 163 6.38 -17.05 -16.50
N TRP A 164 6.06 -16.55 -15.31
CA TRP A 164 7.04 -16.00 -14.38
C TRP A 164 7.79 -17.10 -13.64
N ASN A 165 9.11 -16.97 -13.50
CA ASN A 165 9.95 -17.99 -12.86
C ASN A 165 9.72 -18.02 -11.34
N ASP A 166 9.74 -16.84 -10.72
CA ASP A 166 9.33 -16.62 -9.34
C ASP A 166 8.20 -15.60 -9.43
N PRO A 167 6.97 -15.87 -8.97
CA PRO A 167 5.89 -14.91 -9.13
C PRO A 167 5.81 -13.92 -7.98
N THR A 168 6.68 -14.00 -6.96
CA THR A 168 6.51 -13.27 -5.69
C THR A 168 7.80 -12.59 -5.20
N TRP A 169 7.73 -11.30 -4.89
CA TRP A 169 8.85 -10.51 -4.38
C TRP A 169 8.43 -9.69 -3.17
N THR A 170 9.19 -9.81 -2.09
CA THR A 170 8.99 -9.02 -0.88
C THR A 170 10.05 -7.94 -0.77
N PHE A 171 9.63 -6.72 -0.45
CA PHE A 171 10.51 -5.59 -0.19
C PHE A 171 10.08 -4.86 1.08
N ALA A 172 11.06 -4.33 1.80
CA ALA A 172 10.80 -3.51 2.98
C ALA A 172 10.59 -2.05 2.56
N PHE A 173 9.75 -1.34 3.31
CA PHE A 173 9.61 0.10 3.23
C PHE A 173 9.66 0.69 4.64
N ALA A 174 10.23 1.89 4.78
CA ALA A 174 10.34 2.61 6.04
C ALA A 174 9.94 4.07 5.86
N ASN A 175 9.33 4.70 6.87
CA ASN A 175 8.93 6.11 6.79
C ASN A 175 8.02 6.47 5.59
N GLY A 176 7.15 5.56 5.17
CA GLY A 176 6.07 5.88 4.23
C GLY A 176 5.14 6.96 4.80
N THR A 177 4.12 7.36 4.04
CA THR A 177 3.17 8.40 4.48
C THR A 177 2.66 8.11 5.91
N ASN A 178 2.67 9.15 6.76
CA ASN A 178 2.34 9.08 8.20
C ASN A 178 3.31 8.22 9.05
N GLY A 179 4.55 8.01 8.60
CA GLY A 179 5.59 7.29 9.36
C GLY A 179 5.48 5.76 9.28
N ALA A 180 4.64 5.24 8.37
CA ALA A 180 4.42 3.82 8.21
C ALA A 180 5.69 3.07 7.78
N SER A 181 5.88 1.88 8.32
CA SER A 181 6.97 0.98 7.92
C SER A 181 6.45 -0.46 7.83
N GLY A 182 7.07 -1.30 7.01
CA GLY A 182 6.61 -2.67 6.82
C GLY A 182 7.23 -3.38 5.63
N PHE A 183 6.55 -4.43 5.19
CA PHE A 183 6.89 -5.21 4.02
C PHE A 183 5.76 -5.15 3.01
N ALA A 184 6.10 -5.04 1.73
CA ALA A 184 5.16 -5.20 0.65
C ALA A 184 5.60 -6.40 -0.20
N THR A 185 4.64 -7.23 -0.59
CA THR A 185 4.84 -8.42 -1.40
C THR A 185 4.13 -8.23 -2.73
N LEU A 186 4.88 -8.12 -3.81
CA LEU A 186 4.39 -8.10 -5.18
C LEU A 186 4.19 -9.54 -5.65
N ARG A 187 3.03 -9.82 -6.26
CA ARG A 187 2.78 -11.04 -7.02
C ARG A 187 2.39 -10.72 -8.46
N LEU A 188 2.94 -11.44 -9.43
CA LEU A 188 2.54 -11.36 -10.84
C LEU A 188 1.85 -12.63 -11.31
N ASN A 189 0.80 -12.47 -12.12
CA ASN A 189 0.08 -13.57 -12.73
C ASN A 189 0.69 -13.93 -14.09
N ASN A 190 0.74 -15.21 -14.40
CA ASN A 190 1.04 -15.67 -15.76
C ASN A 190 -0.01 -15.12 -16.72
N VAL A 191 0.41 -14.78 -17.94
CA VAL A 191 -0.46 -14.20 -18.95
C VAL A 191 -0.36 -14.99 -20.24
N SER A 192 -1.50 -15.22 -20.88
CA SER A 192 -1.57 -15.85 -22.20
C SER A 192 -2.34 -14.95 -23.15
N VAL A 193 -1.89 -14.87 -24.39
CA VAL A 193 -2.46 -14.02 -25.43
C VAL A 193 -2.53 -14.80 -26.75
N ASN A 194 -3.66 -14.73 -27.45
CA ASN A 194 -3.79 -15.29 -28.79
C ASN A 194 -3.47 -14.24 -29.86
N HIS A 195 -3.23 -14.70 -31.08
CA HIS A 195 -2.93 -13.83 -32.21
C HIS A 195 -4.02 -12.76 -32.41
N GLY A 196 -3.61 -11.54 -32.71
CA GLY A 196 -4.50 -10.38 -32.88
C GLY A 196 -5.10 -9.85 -31.58
N GLN A 197 -4.65 -10.32 -30.41
CA GLN A 197 -5.16 -9.87 -29.11
C GLN A 197 -4.11 -9.10 -28.30
N THR A 198 -4.61 -8.36 -27.32
CA THR A 198 -3.78 -7.73 -26.29
C THR A 198 -4.17 -8.30 -24.93
N ALA A 199 -3.18 -8.63 -24.10
CA ALA A 199 -3.39 -9.10 -22.75
C ALA A 199 -2.59 -8.25 -21.76
N SER A 200 -3.24 -7.81 -20.68
CA SER A 200 -2.58 -7.07 -19.61
C SER A 200 -1.79 -8.00 -18.70
N ILE A 201 -0.61 -7.57 -18.25
CA ILE A 201 0.11 -8.21 -17.16
C ILE A 201 -0.55 -7.80 -15.85
N THR A 202 -1.12 -8.76 -15.15
CA THR A 202 -1.87 -8.54 -13.91
C THR A 202 -1.10 -9.08 -12.71
N GLY A 203 -1.51 -8.66 -11.52
CA GLY A 203 -0.86 -9.07 -10.29
C GLY A 203 -1.51 -8.42 -9.08
N ASP A 204 -0.83 -8.48 -7.96
CA ASP A 204 -1.26 -7.84 -6.73
C ASP A 204 -0.08 -7.41 -5.87
N ILE A 205 -0.33 -6.44 -5.00
CA ILE A 205 0.59 -6.07 -3.94
C ILE A 205 -0.12 -6.28 -2.61
N THR A 206 0.53 -7.04 -1.73
CA THR A 206 0.09 -7.26 -0.36
C THR A 206 1.01 -6.54 0.61
N VAL A 207 0.48 -5.61 1.40
CA VAL A 207 1.22 -4.86 2.40
C VAL A 207 1.01 -5.48 3.78
N THR A 208 2.11 -5.79 4.46
CA THR A 208 2.14 -6.21 5.86
C THR A 208 2.86 -5.13 6.66
N PRO A 209 2.16 -4.34 7.49
CA PRO A 209 2.82 -3.36 8.34
C PRO A 209 3.81 -4.04 9.28
N ALA A 210 4.98 -3.43 9.47
CA ALA A 210 5.83 -3.77 10.60
C ALA A 210 5.01 -3.44 11.84
N ASN A 211 4.87 -4.41 12.76
CA ASN A 211 4.04 -4.30 13.96
C ASN A 211 3.98 -2.85 14.44
N VAL A 212 2.88 -2.17 14.13
CA VAL A 212 2.62 -0.83 14.63
C VAL A 212 2.44 -1.02 16.12
N VAL A 213 3.47 -0.69 16.88
CA VAL A 213 3.39 -0.68 18.33
C VAL A 213 2.21 0.24 18.67
N PRO A 214 1.18 -0.25 19.37
CA PRO A 214 0.02 0.59 19.71
C PRO A 214 0.47 1.72 20.64
N GLU A 215 0.70 2.89 20.08
CA GLU A 215 1.05 4.12 20.81
C GLU A 215 0.10 5.21 20.30
N PRO A 216 -0.52 6.11 21.09
CA PRO A 216 -0.44 6.41 22.53
C PRO A 216 -1.75 6.13 23.31
N ALA A 217 -2.82 5.63 22.67
CA ALA A 217 -4.10 5.41 23.35
C ALA A 217 -3.95 4.41 24.52
N SER A 218 -3.14 3.37 24.35
CA SER A 218 -2.78 2.45 25.44
C SER A 218 -1.98 3.13 26.55
N MET A 219 -1.11 4.11 26.23
CA MET A 219 -0.39 4.89 27.25
C MET A 219 -1.31 5.90 27.95
N ILE A 220 -2.27 6.49 27.24
CA ILE A 220 -3.28 7.39 27.82
C ILE A 220 -4.25 6.58 28.67
N LEU A 221 -4.68 5.41 28.22
CA LEU A 221 -5.53 4.49 28.98
C LEU A 221 -4.80 3.96 30.21
N LEU A 222 -3.53 3.58 30.06
CA LEU A 222 -2.68 3.15 31.17
C LEU A 222 -2.44 4.32 32.15
N GLY A 223 -2.12 5.51 31.63
CA GLY A 223 -1.89 6.71 32.42
C GLY A 223 -3.15 7.17 33.16
N SER A 224 -4.30 7.18 32.51
CA SER A 224 -5.59 7.49 33.13
C SER A 224 -6.04 6.41 34.12
N GLY A 225 -5.77 5.13 33.84
CA GLY A 225 -5.98 4.03 34.77
C GLY A 225 -5.14 4.18 36.04
N LEU A 226 -3.85 4.51 35.91
CA LEU A 226 -2.95 4.77 37.04
C LEU A 226 -3.36 6.02 37.82
N ALA A 227 -3.71 7.12 37.14
CA ALA A 227 -4.20 8.34 37.79
C ALA A 227 -5.50 8.10 38.57
N GLY A 228 -6.42 7.31 38.01
CA GLY A 228 -7.66 6.91 38.67
C GLY A 228 -7.41 6.08 39.93
N LEU A 229 -6.49 5.12 39.87
CA LEU A 229 -6.08 4.32 41.03
C LEU A 229 -5.43 5.17 42.13
N ALA A 230 -4.54 6.10 41.77
CA ALA A 230 -3.92 7.02 42.72
C ALA A 230 -4.95 7.92 43.41
N GLY A 231 -5.92 8.45 42.65
CA GLY A 231 -7.03 9.22 43.18
C GLY A 231 -7.90 8.43 44.15
N ALA A 232 -8.24 7.18 43.81
CA ALA A 232 -9.03 6.28 44.66
C ALA A 232 -8.29 5.94 45.97
N ALA A 233 -6.98 5.68 45.90
CA ALA A 233 -6.15 5.38 47.07
C ALA A 233 -6.09 6.57 48.05
N ARG A 234 -5.93 7.81 47.55
CA ARG A 234 -5.93 9.02 48.39
C ARG A 234 -7.25 9.20 49.14
N ARG A 235 -8.38 8.93 48.49
CA ARG A 235 -9.72 9.06 49.09
C ARG A 235 -9.95 8.07 50.23
N ARG A 236 -9.36 6.87 50.16
CA ARG A 236 -9.46 5.87 51.25
C ARG A 236 -8.67 6.28 52.49
N ARG A 237 -7.51 6.93 52.33
CA ARG A 237 -6.70 7.38 53.47
C ARG A 237 -7.38 8.50 54.27
N GLN A 238 -8.14 9.38 53.63
CA GLN A 238 -8.82 10.46 54.33
C GLN A 238 -9.94 9.96 55.26
N LYS A 239 -10.66 8.90 54.88
CA LYS A 239 -11.74 8.33 55.72
C LYS A 239 -11.26 7.66 57.02
N GLY A 240 -9.99 7.26 57.11
CA GLY A 240 -9.44 6.65 58.32
C GLY A 240 -9.16 7.65 59.44
N ASN A 241 -8.93 8.92 59.11
CA ASN A 241 -8.59 9.96 60.09
C ASN A 241 -9.83 10.63 60.70
N ASP A 242 -11.00 10.51 60.05
CA ASP A 242 -12.25 11.12 60.52
C ASP A 242 -12.97 10.26 61.57
N SER A 243 -12.46 9.06 61.89
CA SER A 243 -13.04 8.14 62.87
C SER A 243 -12.37 8.16 64.26
N GLU A 244 -11.39 9.04 64.49
CA GLU A 244 -10.70 9.21 65.78
C GLU A 244 -10.96 10.56 66.47
N ALA A 245 -11.95 11.33 66.02
CA ALA A 245 -12.44 12.55 66.67
C ALA A 245 -13.93 12.41 67.03
#